data_AF-A0A2V5MUQ0-F1
#
_entry.id   AF-A0A2V5MUQ0-F1
#
_cell.length_a   1.000
_cell.length_b   1.000
_cell.length_c   1.000
_cell.angle_alpha   90.00
_cell.angle_beta   90.00
_cell.angle_gamma   90.00
#
_symmetry.space_group_name_H-M   'P 1'
#
loop_
_entity.id
_entity.type
_entity.pdbx_description
1 polymer ?
#
loop_
_entity_poly.entity_id
_entity_poly.type
_entity_poly.pdbx_seq_one_letter_code
_entity_poly.pdbx_strand_id
1 'polypeptide(L)'
;MKHRLLRVNELLKRELSGIIAREMTFETGLVSINQVDVTSDLKSAHVFVSVLGASGPGVISGARVIEIMQEIAPLPPRENEA
;
A
#
# COMPACT_ATOMS: atom_id res chain seq x y z
N MET A 1 -21.54 13.47 2.22
CA MET A 1 -20.81 12.24 1.83
C MET A 1 -19.28 12.42 1.66
N LYS A 2 -18.71 13.64 1.49
CA LYS A 2 -17.24 13.86 1.39
C LYS A 2 -16.44 13.43 2.64
N HIS A 3 -16.99 13.60 3.85
CA HIS A 3 -16.29 13.27 5.10
C HIS A 3 -16.06 11.77 5.31
N ARG A 4 -16.90 10.90 4.72
CA ARG A 4 -16.74 9.44 4.84
C ARG A 4 -15.51 8.98 4.07
N LEU A 5 -15.34 9.42 2.83
CA LEU A 5 -14.20 9.05 2.00
C LEU A 5 -12.88 9.52 2.64
N LEU A 6 -12.83 10.77 3.10
CA LEU A 6 -11.66 11.31 3.82
C LEU A 6 -11.30 10.46 5.05
N ARG A 7 -12.31 10.05 5.84
CA ARG A 7 -12.08 9.19 7.00
C ARG A 7 -11.55 7.81 6.61
N VAL A 8 -12.06 7.23 5.51
CA VAL A 8 -11.60 5.94 5.01
C VAL A 8 -10.15 6.03 4.53
N ASN A 9 -9.80 7.08 3.78
CA ASN A 9 -8.43 7.33 3.33
C ASN A 9 -7.46 7.42 4.52
N GLU A 10 -7.80 8.21 5.54
CA GLU A 10 -6.95 8.35 6.74
C GLU A 10 -6.85 7.06 7.55
N LEU A 11 -7.95 6.30 7.67
CA LEU A 11 -7.95 5.02 8.36
C LEU A 11 -7.05 4.02 7.64
N LEU A 12 -7.21 3.86 6.33
CA LEU A 12 -6.36 2.95 5.54
C LEU A 12 -4.90 3.35 5.62
N LYS A 13 -4.59 4.65 5.49
CA LYS A 13 -3.21 5.13 5.64
C LYS A 13 -2.62 4.75 6.99
N ARG A 14 -3.37 4.95 8.09
CA ARG A 14 -2.91 4.60 9.45
C ARG A 14 -2.69 3.09 9.61
N GLU A 15 -3.66 2.28 9.22
CA GLU A 15 -3.59 0.83 9.40
C GLU A 15 -2.48 0.23 8.54
N LEU A 16 -2.39 0.60 7.26
CA LEU A 16 -1.33 0.14 6.36
C LEU A 16 0.05 0.58 6.85
N SER A 17 0.20 1.81 7.35
CA SER A 17 1.47 2.27 7.93
C SER A 17 1.86 1.43 9.16
N GLY A 18 0.89 1.10 9.99
CA GLY A 18 1.10 0.25 11.16
C GLY A 18 1.48 -1.18 10.79
N ILE A 19 0.87 -1.75 9.75
CA ILE A 19 1.20 -3.08 9.23
C ILE A 19 2.64 -3.09 8.71
N ILE A 20 2.99 -2.15 7.83
CA ILE A 20 4.34 -2.04 7.27
C ILE A 20 5.39 -1.94 8.39
N ALA A 21 5.15 -1.10 9.40
CA ALA A 21 6.10 -0.92 10.50
C ALA A 21 6.25 -2.15 11.42
N ARG A 22 5.24 -3.00 11.52
CA ARG A 22 5.26 -4.18 12.40
C ARG A 22 5.69 -5.46 11.70
N GLU A 23 5.27 -5.65 10.46
CA GLU A 23 5.34 -6.93 9.76
C GLU A 23 6.46 -6.95 8.70
N MET A 24 6.90 -5.78 8.23
CA MET A 24 7.94 -5.68 7.23
C MET A 24 9.26 -5.24 7.87
N THR A 25 10.28 -6.07 7.76
CA THR A 25 11.65 -5.70 8.15
C THR A 25 12.42 -5.31 6.91
N PHE A 26 12.86 -4.07 6.85
CA PHE A 26 13.69 -3.56 5.78
C PHE A 26 15.15 -3.62 6.25
N GLU A 27 15.96 -4.51 5.65
CA GLU A 27 17.38 -4.64 6.00
C GLU A 27 18.14 -3.32 5.75
N THR A 28 17.67 -2.55 4.77
CA THR A 28 18.29 -1.30 4.33
C THR A 28 17.19 -0.39 3.80
N GLY A 29 17.07 0.78 4.42
CA GLY A 29 16.11 1.80 4.04
C GLY A 29 14.82 1.83 4.87
N LEU A 30 14.06 2.91 4.68
CA LEU A 30 12.81 3.21 5.36
C LEU A 30 11.69 3.27 4.34
N VAL A 31 10.61 2.53 4.59
CA VAL A 31 9.39 2.57 3.78
C VAL A 31 8.30 3.30 4.55
N SER A 32 7.60 4.21 3.89
CA SER A 32 6.53 5.01 4.48
C SER A 32 5.37 5.21 3.51
N ILE A 33 4.16 5.32 4.04
CA ILE A 33 2.96 5.63 3.26
C ILE A 33 2.65 7.12 3.37
N ASN A 34 2.68 7.81 2.24
CA ASN A 34 2.47 9.24 2.16
C ASN A 34 0.99 9.57 2.08
N GLN A 35 0.25 8.83 1.24
CA GLN A 35 -1.14 9.10 0.94
C GLN A 35 -1.87 7.83 0.47
N VAL A 36 -3.18 7.80 0.71
CA VAL A 36 -4.09 6.76 0.21
C VAL A 36 -5.30 7.44 -0.40
N ASP A 37 -5.59 7.13 -1.66
CA ASP A 37 -6.74 7.64 -2.40
C ASP A 37 -7.67 6.49 -2.79
N VAL A 38 -8.82 6.40 -2.11
CA VAL A 38 -9.83 5.38 -2.36
C VAL A 38 -10.84 5.87 -3.40
N THR A 39 -11.25 4.97 -4.29
CA THR A 39 -12.32 5.23 -5.26
C THR A 39 -13.67 5.42 -4.56
N SER A 40 -14.60 6.16 -5.18
CA SER A 40 -15.90 6.47 -4.57
C SER A 40 -16.79 5.25 -4.31
N ASP A 41 -16.56 4.15 -5.04
CA ASP A 41 -17.21 2.85 -4.88
C ASP A 41 -16.53 1.96 -3.82
N LEU A 42 -15.43 2.42 -3.22
CA LEU A 42 -14.64 1.72 -2.20
C LEU A 42 -14.03 0.38 -2.64
N LYS A 43 -13.98 0.11 -3.95
CA LYS A 43 -13.46 -1.16 -4.49
C LYS A 43 -11.94 -1.15 -4.65
N SER A 44 -11.34 0.01 -4.85
CA SER A 44 -9.92 0.16 -5.15
C SER A 44 -9.30 1.33 -4.38
N ALA A 45 -8.01 1.25 -4.10
CA ALA A 45 -7.25 2.32 -3.47
C ALA A 45 -5.88 2.48 -4.12
N HIS A 46 -5.47 3.72 -4.36
CA HIS A 46 -4.13 4.07 -4.79
C HIS A 46 -3.31 4.47 -3.58
N VAL A 47 -2.22 3.76 -3.32
CA VAL A 47 -1.35 3.98 -2.16
C VAL A 47 -0.03 4.56 -2.65
N PHE A 48 0.33 5.73 -2.13
CA PHE A 48 1.59 6.41 -2.45
C PHE A 48 2.62 6.07 -1.38
N VAL A 49 3.70 5.42 -1.79
CA VAL A 49 4.76 4.92 -0.90
C VAL A 49 6.08 5.62 -1.22
N SER A 50 6.80 6.03 -0.19
CA SER A 50 8.18 6.51 -0.31
C SER A 50 9.16 5.51 0.30
N VAL A 51 10.25 5.26 -0.42
CA VAL A 51 11.35 4.41 0.03
C VAL A 51 12.61 5.28 0.11
N LEU A 52 13.21 5.37 1.30
CA LEU A 52 14.44 6.12 1.54
C LEU A 52 15.58 5.15 1.85
N GLY A 53 16.76 5.35 1.28
CA GLY A 53 17.96 4.55 1.63
C GLY A 53 18.15 3.25 0.84
N ALA A 54 17.53 3.12 -0.33
CA ALA A 54 17.76 1.99 -1.24
C ALA A 54 19.10 2.12 -1.98
N SER A 55 20.22 1.80 -1.33
CA SER A 55 21.54 1.80 -1.98
C SER A 55 22.35 0.58 -1.54
N GLY A 56 22.29 -0.49 -2.33
CA GLY A 56 23.07 -1.72 -2.15
C GLY A 56 22.47 -2.93 -2.88
N PRO A 57 23.25 -3.98 -3.14
CA PRO A 57 22.86 -5.13 -3.98
C PRO A 57 21.90 -6.14 -3.31
N GLY A 58 21.55 -5.94 -2.03
CA GLY A 58 20.50 -6.69 -1.31
C GLY A 58 19.32 -5.81 -0.88
N VAL A 59 19.37 -4.53 -1.23
CA VAL A 59 18.33 -3.57 -0.83
C VAL A 59 17.15 -3.74 -1.76
N ILE A 60 15.94 -3.61 -1.22
CA ILE A 60 14.71 -3.56 -1.99
C ILE A 60 14.76 -2.31 -2.89
N SER A 61 15.41 -2.43 -4.06
CA SER A 61 15.32 -1.46 -5.15
C SER A 61 13.83 -1.26 -5.40
N GLY A 62 13.36 -0.02 -5.57
CA GLY A 62 11.93 0.35 -5.54
C GLY A 62 10.98 -0.53 -6.37
N ALA A 63 11.52 -1.31 -7.33
CA ALA A 63 10.83 -2.38 -8.05
C ALA A 63 10.33 -3.56 -7.17
N ARG A 64 11.03 -3.99 -6.11
CA ARG A 64 10.66 -5.17 -5.27
C ARG A 64 9.66 -4.87 -4.16
N VAL A 65 9.52 -3.60 -3.72
CA VAL A 65 8.41 -3.21 -2.83
C VAL A 65 7.07 -3.40 -3.56
N ILE A 66 7.06 -3.10 -4.86
CA ILE A 66 5.91 -3.31 -5.72
C ILE A 66 5.62 -4.82 -5.85
N GLU A 67 6.62 -5.69 -6.04
CA GLU A 67 6.41 -7.15 -6.12
C GLU A 67 5.79 -7.75 -4.84
N ILE A 68 6.33 -7.43 -3.65
CA ILE A 68 5.80 -7.93 -2.37
C ILE A 68 4.38 -7.40 -2.10
N MET A 69 4.09 -6.16 -2.50
CA MET A 69 2.74 -5.59 -2.36
C MET A 69 1.78 -6.09 -3.47
N GLN A 70 2.27 -6.49 -4.64
CA GLN A 70 1.48 -7.01 -5.76
C GLN A 70 1.14 -8.51 -5.63
N GLU A 71 1.84 -9.26 -4.79
CA GLU A 71 1.49 -10.67 -4.53
C GLU A 71 0.14 -10.80 -3.78
N ILE A 72 -0.33 -9.72 -3.15
CA ILE A 72 -1.74 -9.52 -2.79
C ILE A 72 -2.50 -9.06 -4.04
N ALA A 73 -2.59 -9.91 -5.05
CA ALA A 73 -3.41 -9.63 -6.23
C ALA A 73 -4.88 -9.49 -5.79
N PRO A 74 -5.64 -8.50 -6.29
CA PRO A 74 -7.08 -8.48 -6.10
C PRO A 74 -7.65 -9.78 -6.68
N LEU A 75 -8.44 -10.50 -5.87
CA LEU A 75 -9.10 -11.72 -6.30
C LEU A 75 -9.82 -11.43 -7.62
N PRO A 76 -9.61 -12.22 -8.70
CA PRO A 76 -10.35 -12.01 -9.93
C PRO A 76 -11.85 -11.98 -9.60
N PRO A 77 -12.64 -11.11 -10.26
CA PRO A 77 -14.07 -11.06 -10.03
C PRO A 77 -14.63 -12.47 -10.20
N ARG A 78 -15.38 -12.94 -9.20
CA ARG A 78 -16.01 -14.25 -9.28
C ARG A 78 -16.89 -14.25 -10.51
N GLU A 79 -16.89 -15.35 -11.26
CA GLU A 79 -17.57 -15.55 -12.55
C GLU A 79 -19.09 -15.21 -12.54
N ASN A 80 -19.65 -14.84 -11.38
CA ASN A 80 -21.05 -14.57 -11.13
C ASN A 80 -21.38 -13.06 -10.95
N GLU A 81 -20.47 -12.14 -11.25
CA GLU A 81 -20.70 -10.67 -11.17
C GLU A 81 -20.86 -9.96 -12.53
N ALA A 82 -21.24 -10.70 -13.59
CA ALA A 82 -21.62 -10.15 -14.91
C ALA A 82 -23.15 -10.05 -15.07
#